data_AF-A0A1Q6UYU9-F1
#
_entry.id   AF-A0A1Q6UYU9-F1
#
_cell.length_a   1.000
_cell.length_b   1.000
_cell.length_c   1.000
_cell.angle_alpha   90.00
_cell.angle_beta   90.00
_cell.angle_gamma   90.00
#
_symmetry.space_group_name_H-M   'P 1'
#
loop_
_entity.id
_entity.type
_entity.pdbx_description
1 polymer ?
#
loop_
_entity_poly.entity_id
_entity_poly.type
_entity_poly.pdbx_seq_one_letter_code
_entity_poly.pdbx_strand_id
1 'polypeptide(L)'
;MATEIVMVVKNVSKKDAKKEVITNLENGKAYEKFITYVNRQNGNIDNLKLKKGINVLSEKEGYLKEINALEIGKLSCKLGSGRVKKEDNIDYDAGVILKFYVRFMEKNKKV
;
A
#
# COMPACT_ATOMS: atom_id res chain seq x y z
N MET A 1 -14.82 2.71 -0.78
CA MET A 1 -15.05 1.79 -1.92
C MET A 1 -15.65 0.47 -1.47
N ALA A 2 -14.96 -0.38 -0.68
CA ALA A 2 -15.46 -1.71 -0.27
C ALA A 2 -16.87 -1.69 0.35
N THR A 3 -17.13 -0.75 1.28
CA THR A 3 -18.47 -0.55 1.88
C THR A 3 -19.56 -0.30 0.84
N GLU A 4 -19.30 0.54 -0.16
CA GLU A 4 -20.29 0.87 -1.19
C GLU A 4 -20.60 -0.33 -2.08
N ILE A 5 -19.58 -1.15 -2.40
CA ILE A 5 -19.77 -2.39 -3.15
C ILE A 5 -20.65 -3.36 -2.36
N VAL A 6 -20.35 -3.57 -1.07
CA VAL A 6 -21.15 -4.46 -0.20
C VAL A 6 -22.58 -3.94 -0.05
N MET A 7 -22.74 -2.64 0.14
CA MET A 7 -24.03 -1.97 0.23
C MET A 7 -24.89 -2.25 -1.00
N VAL A 8 -24.34 -2.03 -2.20
CA VAL A 8 -25.04 -2.21 -3.47
C VAL A 8 -25.34 -3.69 -3.76
N VAL A 9 -24.33 -4.56 -3.62
CA VAL A 9 -24.46 -5.99 -3.95
C VAL A 9 -25.42 -6.71 -3.00
N LYS A 10 -25.44 -6.33 -1.72
CA LYS A 10 -26.29 -6.98 -0.71
C LYS A 10 -27.58 -6.22 -0.41
N ASN A 11 -27.78 -5.05 -0.98
CA ASN A 11 -28.92 -4.17 -0.74
C ASN A 11 -29.15 -3.91 0.78
N VAL A 12 -28.09 -3.56 1.50
CA VAL A 12 -28.11 -3.25 2.94
C VAL A 12 -27.79 -1.78 3.21
N SER A 13 -27.98 -1.32 4.45
CA SER A 13 -27.57 0.04 4.81
C SER A 13 -26.05 0.22 4.74
N LYS A 14 -25.58 1.43 4.45
CA LYS A 14 -24.15 1.78 4.49
C LYS A 14 -23.50 1.46 5.84
N LYS A 15 -24.26 1.60 6.93
CA LYS A 15 -23.80 1.28 8.28
C LYS A 15 -23.54 -0.21 8.44
N ASP A 16 -24.46 -1.05 8.00
CA ASP A 16 -24.33 -2.51 8.09
C ASP A 16 -23.24 -3.04 7.15
N ALA A 17 -23.18 -2.50 5.93
CA ALA A 17 -22.09 -2.80 5.00
C ALA A 17 -20.72 -2.42 5.57
N LYS A 18 -20.60 -1.26 6.22
CA LYS A 18 -19.36 -0.83 6.86
C LYS A 18 -18.99 -1.75 8.02
N LYS A 19 -19.97 -2.10 8.86
CA LYS A 19 -19.77 -3.03 9.97
C LYS A 19 -19.23 -4.36 9.47
N GLU A 20 -19.83 -4.93 8.42
CA GLU A 20 -19.39 -6.20 7.86
C GLU A 20 -17.95 -6.14 7.32
N VAL A 21 -17.62 -5.08 6.55
CA VAL A 21 -16.26 -4.89 6.02
C VAL A 21 -15.23 -4.83 7.15
N ILE A 22 -15.50 -4.05 8.20
CA ILE A 22 -14.59 -3.92 9.36
C ILE A 22 -14.47 -5.24 10.10
N THR A 23 -15.59 -5.91 10.39
CA THR A 23 -15.60 -7.21 11.07
C THR A 23 -14.74 -8.23 10.34
N ASN A 24 -14.79 -8.29 9.01
CA ASN A 24 -13.97 -9.23 8.23
C ASN A 24 -12.48 -8.85 8.15
N LEU A 25 -12.14 -7.57 8.30
CA LEU A 25 -10.75 -7.13 8.45
C LEU A 25 -10.20 -7.52 9.82
N GLU A 26 -11.00 -7.38 10.87
CA GLU A 26 -10.58 -7.64 12.25
C GLU A 26 -10.53 -9.13 12.61
N ASN A 27 -11.46 -9.94 12.09
CA ASN A 27 -11.55 -11.37 12.41
C ASN A 27 -10.66 -12.26 11.52
N GLY A 28 -9.84 -11.70 10.63
CA GLY A 28 -8.91 -12.43 9.77
C GLY A 28 -9.51 -13.02 8.48
N LYS A 29 -10.85 -13.02 8.31
CA LYS A 29 -11.49 -13.61 7.11
C LYS A 29 -11.06 -12.94 5.80
N ALA A 30 -10.77 -11.64 5.83
CA ALA A 30 -10.25 -10.94 4.67
C ALA A 30 -8.89 -11.51 4.22
N TYR A 31 -8.01 -11.81 5.17
CA TYR A 31 -6.71 -12.42 4.90
C TYR A 31 -6.86 -13.86 4.41
N GLU A 32 -7.65 -14.69 5.08
CA GLU A 32 -7.92 -16.08 4.65
C GLU A 32 -8.45 -16.16 3.21
N LYS A 33 -9.36 -15.23 2.85
CA LYS A 33 -9.89 -15.14 1.50
C LYS A 33 -8.82 -14.72 0.49
N PHE A 34 -7.92 -13.81 0.87
CA PHE A 34 -6.78 -13.42 0.06
C PHE A 34 -5.82 -14.60 -0.20
N ILE A 35 -5.46 -15.38 0.83
CA ILE A 35 -4.64 -16.60 0.67
C ILE A 35 -5.31 -17.56 -0.31
N THR A 36 -6.60 -17.83 -0.11
CA THR A 36 -7.38 -18.70 -1.00
C THR A 36 -7.35 -18.21 -2.44
N TYR A 37 -7.47 -16.90 -2.65
CA TYR A 37 -7.44 -16.28 -3.98
C TYR A 37 -6.08 -16.43 -4.67
N VAL A 38 -4.98 -16.23 -3.94
CA VAL A 38 -3.61 -16.39 -4.48
C VAL A 38 -3.33 -17.86 -4.83
N ASN A 39 -3.65 -18.79 -3.92
CA ASN A 39 -3.41 -20.22 -4.14
C ASN A 39 -4.20 -20.76 -5.33
N ARG A 40 -5.42 -20.26 -5.57
CA ARG A 40 -6.25 -20.63 -6.73
C ARG A 40 -5.66 -20.18 -8.07
N GLN A 41 -4.71 -19.27 -8.07
CA GLN A 41 -3.97 -18.82 -9.25
C GLN A 41 -2.53 -19.33 -9.25
N ASN A 42 -2.26 -20.41 -8.51
CA ASN A 42 -0.94 -21.04 -8.40
C ASN A 42 0.15 -20.12 -7.80
N GLY A 43 -0.24 -19.03 -7.14
CA GLY A 43 0.69 -18.16 -6.42
C GLY A 43 1.13 -18.75 -5.09
N ASN A 44 2.26 -18.27 -4.57
CA ASN A 44 2.78 -18.64 -3.26
C ASN A 44 3.13 -17.37 -2.47
N ILE A 45 2.59 -17.24 -1.26
CA ILE A 45 2.86 -16.11 -0.36
C ILE A 45 3.81 -16.46 0.78
N ASP A 46 4.19 -17.73 0.89
CA ASP A 46 5.11 -18.18 1.90
C ASP A 46 6.49 -17.58 1.64
N ASN A 47 7.13 -17.07 2.69
CA ASN A 47 8.49 -16.53 2.66
C ASN A 47 8.70 -15.28 1.78
N LEU A 48 7.66 -14.47 1.54
CA LEU A 48 7.83 -13.15 0.94
C LEU A 48 8.75 -12.28 1.82
N LYS A 49 9.90 -11.87 1.27
CA LYS A 49 10.89 -11.03 1.95
C LYS A 49 11.13 -9.77 1.14
N LEU A 50 10.97 -8.63 1.78
CA LEU A 50 11.39 -7.36 1.19
C LEU A 50 12.91 -7.22 1.29
N LYS A 51 13.55 -6.85 0.18
CA LYS A 51 14.96 -6.43 0.19
C LYS A 51 15.12 -5.20 1.09
N LYS A 52 16.28 -5.10 1.75
CA LYS A 52 16.61 -3.91 2.55
C LYS A 52 16.82 -2.72 1.61
N GLY A 53 16.05 -1.66 1.82
CA GLY A 53 16.23 -0.37 1.15
C GLY A 53 17.15 0.59 1.90
N ILE A 54 17.40 1.74 1.27
CA ILE A 54 18.11 2.88 1.87
C ILE A 54 17.09 3.74 2.62
N ASN A 55 17.44 4.22 3.81
CA ASN A 55 16.60 5.21 4.51
C ASN A 55 17.02 6.61 4.10
N VAL A 56 16.05 7.46 3.76
CA VAL A 56 16.25 8.90 3.63
C VAL A 56 15.85 9.55 4.96
N LEU A 57 16.56 10.58 5.40
CA LEU A 57 16.31 11.25 6.68
C LEU A 57 15.92 12.71 6.45
N SER A 58 15.14 13.28 7.38
CA SER A 58 14.81 14.70 7.35
C SER A 58 16.03 15.54 7.71
N GLU A 59 16.34 16.51 6.85
CA GLU A 59 17.45 17.45 7.10
C GLU A 59 17.13 18.44 8.24
N LYS A 60 15.84 18.74 8.42
CA LYS A 60 15.33 19.72 9.36
C LYS A 60 14.07 19.21 10.06
N GLU A 61 13.81 19.73 11.24
CA GLU A 61 12.52 19.58 11.92
C GLU A 61 11.49 20.58 11.38
N GLY A 62 10.21 20.26 11.53
CA GLY A 62 9.12 21.12 11.10
C GLY A 62 7.84 20.36 10.77
N TYR A 63 6.88 21.05 10.18
CA TYR A 63 5.65 20.40 9.69
C TYR A 63 5.81 20.01 8.23
N LEU A 64 5.61 18.72 7.94
CA LEU A 64 5.48 18.28 6.56
C LEU A 64 4.17 18.83 6.01
N LYS A 65 4.28 19.78 5.07
CA LYS A 65 3.13 20.43 4.44
C LYS A 65 2.40 19.50 3.47
N GLU A 66 3.17 18.81 2.63
CA GLU A 66 2.63 17.97 1.56
C GLU A 66 3.61 16.86 1.16
N ILE A 67 3.07 15.84 0.48
CA ILE A 67 3.85 14.79 -0.18
C ILE A 67 3.47 14.83 -1.66
N ASN A 68 4.43 15.13 -2.54
CA ASN A 68 4.18 15.15 -3.97
C ASN A 68 4.10 13.72 -4.52
N ALA A 69 2.88 13.20 -4.65
CA ALA A 69 2.65 11.83 -5.12
C ALA A 69 3.19 11.59 -6.55
N LEU A 70 3.16 12.60 -7.43
CA LEU A 70 3.67 12.46 -8.80
C LEU A 70 5.18 12.26 -8.81
N GLU A 71 5.92 13.05 -8.04
CA GLU A 71 7.38 12.93 -7.96
C GLU A 71 7.81 11.63 -7.26
N ILE A 72 7.10 11.20 -6.21
CA ILE A 72 7.32 9.88 -5.60
C ILE A 72 7.04 8.74 -6.60
N GLY A 73 5.97 8.84 -7.38
CA GLY A 73 5.64 7.87 -8.43
C GLY A 73 6.73 7.80 -9.51
N LYS A 74 7.19 8.95 -10.01
CA LYS A 74 8.30 9.01 -10.98
C LYS A 74 9.59 8.43 -10.40
N LEU A 75 9.92 8.74 -9.15
CA LEU A 75 11.08 8.17 -8.45
C LEU A 75 10.96 6.64 -8.38
N SER A 76 9.80 6.12 -7.94
CA SER A 76 9.54 4.69 -7.87
C SER A 76 9.71 4.02 -9.24
N CYS A 77 9.18 4.61 -10.32
CA CYS A 77 9.36 4.08 -11.67
C CYS A 77 10.84 4.08 -12.09
N LYS A 78 11.58 5.17 -11.81
CA LYS A 78 13.02 5.26 -12.09
C LYS A 78 13.85 4.23 -11.31
N LEU A 79 13.39 3.82 -10.13
CA LEU A 79 14.00 2.75 -9.34
C LEU A 79 13.73 1.34 -9.91
N GLY A 80 12.83 1.21 -10.90
CA GLY A 80 12.53 -0.06 -11.58
C GLY A 80 11.15 -0.63 -11.28
N SER A 81 10.35 -0.02 -10.38
CA SER A 81 9.01 -0.53 -10.02
C SER A 81 7.93 -0.29 -11.09
N GLY A 82 8.28 0.35 -12.20
CA GLY A 82 7.36 0.72 -13.25
C GLY A 82 7.98 0.64 -14.64
N ARG A 83 7.12 0.81 -15.64
CA ARG A 83 7.50 0.77 -17.06
C ARG A 83 7.49 2.17 -17.63
N VAL A 84 8.56 2.55 -18.35
CA VAL A 84 8.57 3.78 -19.16
C VAL A 84 8.07 3.46 -20.57
N LYS A 85 8.46 2.30 -21.09
CA LYS A 85 7.97 1.70 -22.35
C LYS A 85 7.25 0.39 -22.05
N LYS A 86 6.34 -0.03 -22.94
CA LYS A 86 5.51 -1.23 -22.74
C LYS A 86 6.33 -2.50 -22.54
N GLU A 87 7.51 -2.55 -23.16
CA GLU A 87 8.42 -3.69 -23.19
C GLU A 87 9.36 -3.74 -21.96
N ASP A 88 9.39 -2.71 -21.12
CA ASP A 88 10.29 -2.66 -19.97
C ASP A 88 9.93 -3.74 -18.95
N ASN A 89 10.96 -4.37 -18.38
CA ASN A 89 10.79 -5.27 -17.23
C ASN A 89 10.53 -4.46 -15.96
N ILE A 90 9.78 -5.04 -15.02
CA ILE A 90 9.54 -4.47 -13.70
C ILE A 90 10.42 -5.20 -12.69
N ASP A 91 11.14 -4.43 -11.87
CA ASP A 91 11.71 -4.95 -10.63
C ASP A 91 10.64 -4.91 -9.52
N TYR A 92 10.11 -6.07 -9.17
CA TYR A 92 9.08 -6.22 -8.14
C TYR A 92 9.59 -5.98 -6.71
N ASP A 93 10.91 -5.93 -6.49
CA ASP A 93 11.51 -5.59 -5.20
C ASP A 93 11.81 -4.09 -5.06
N ALA A 94 11.74 -3.33 -6.16
CA ALA A 94 11.99 -1.89 -6.15
C ALA A 94 10.76 -1.10 -5.72
N GLY A 95 10.98 0.04 -5.06
CA GLY A 95 9.90 0.96 -4.70
C GLY A 95 10.29 1.96 -3.62
N VAL A 96 9.29 2.72 -3.15
CA VAL A 96 9.44 3.71 -2.08
C VAL A 96 8.44 3.37 -0.96
N ILE A 97 8.94 3.33 0.29
CA ILE A 97 8.11 3.12 1.48
C ILE A 97 8.07 4.44 2.25
N LEU A 98 6.90 5.07 2.31
CA LEU A 98 6.68 6.27 3.12
C LEU A 98 6.50 5.87 4.59
N LYS A 99 7.35 6.36 5.49
CA LYS A 99 7.26 6.08 6.93
C LYS A 99 6.53 7.15 7.72
N PHE A 100 5.90 8.08 7.02
CA PHE A 100 5.33 9.29 7.61
C PHE A 100 4.07 9.73 6.88
N TYR A 101 3.34 10.61 7.56
CA TYR A 101 2.13 11.25 7.08
C TYR A 101 2.33 12.77 7.14
N VAL A 102 1.42 13.52 6.53
CA VAL A 102 1.35 14.98 6.65
C VAL A 102 1.08 15.35 8.11
N ARG A 103 2.14 15.65 8.86
CA ARG A 103 2.14 16.03 10.29
C ARG A 103 3.51 16.62 10.68
N PHE A 104 3.66 17.00 11.94
CA PHE A 104 4.95 17.41 12.51
C PHE A 104 6.02 16.30 12.40
N MET A 105 7.25 16.70 12.11
CA MET A 105 8.43 15.87 11.99
C MET A 105 9.59 16.46 12.78
N GLU A 106 10.28 15.60 13.50
CA GLU A 106 11.56 15.93 14.15
C GLU A 106 12.71 15.83 13.13
N LYS A 107 13.85 16.44 13.46
CA LYS A 107 15.09 16.33 12.68
C LYS A 107 15.62 14.89 12.69
N ASN A 108 16.27 14.45 11.61
CA ASN A 108 16.84 13.11 11.43
C ASN A 108 15.80 11.96 11.52
N LYS A 109 14.53 12.26 11.34
CA LYS A 109 13.47 11.24 11.30
C LYS A 109 13.50 10.57 9.94
N LYS A 110 13.24 9.26 9.90
CA LYS A 110 13.17 8.51 8.64
C LYS A 110 12.02 9.06 7.79
N VAL A 111 12.40 9.55 6.61
CA VAL A 111 11.55 9.99 5.52
C VAL A 111 11.34 8.75 4.65
#